data_AF-A0A6A7GGQ7-F1
#
_entry.id   AF-A0A6A7GGQ7-F1
#
_cell.length_a   1.000
_cell.length_b   1.000
_cell.length_c   1.000
_cell.angle_alpha   90.00
_cell.angle_beta   90.00
_cell.angle_gamma   90.00
#
_symmetry.space_group_name_H-M   'P 1'
#
loop_
_entity.id
_entity.type
_entity.pdbx_description
1 polymer ?
#
loop_
_entity_poly.entity_id
_entity_poly.type
_entity_poly.pdbx_seq_one_letter_code
_entity_poly.pdbx_strand_id
1 'polypeptide(L)'
;MKKILPLIATCALFSFSAFATQPVQLSLPKLNLPSGNVEGARVSLLYGQTDTVKGLDISIFGLSEINDFTGLSIDFFGAQRVKNNFTGVSFSFINWHDNTGKGATLGFVNYTKNNFTGLQFGGFNYAGTLNG
;
A
#
# COMPACT_ATOMS: atom_id res chain seq x y z
N MET A 1 -27.16 12.71 -48.84
CA MET A 1 -26.49 11.44 -48.43
C MET A 1 -24.99 11.69 -48.47
N LYS A 2 -24.13 11.51 -47.47
CA LYS A 2 -24.20 11.13 -46.05
C LYS A 2 -23.07 11.93 -45.37
N LYS A 3 -23.31 12.38 -44.14
CA LYS A 3 -22.39 13.16 -43.30
C LYS A 3 -21.26 12.24 -42.82
N ILE A 4 -19.99 12.60 -43.02
CA ILE A 4 -18.86 11.90 -42.38
C ILE A 4 -17.74 12.89 -42.01
N LEU A 5 -17.92 13.57 -40.87
CA LEU A 5 -16.86 14.02 -39.96
C LEU A 5 -17.58 14.48 -38.67
N PRO A 6 -17.11 14.17 -37.44
CA PRO A 6 -15.72 13.84 -37.06
C PRO A 6 -15.54 12.62 -36.14
N LEU A 7 -14.40 11.92 -36.30
CA LEU A 7 -13.93 10.79 -35.47
C LEU A 7 -13.11 11.24 -34.23
N ILE A 8 -13.13 12.52 -33.87
CA ILE A 8 -12.17 13.08 -32.89
C ILE A 8 -12.72 13.12 -31.43
N ALA A 9 -13.97 12.73 -31.19
CA ALA A 9 -14.62 12.99 -29.90
C ALA A 9 -14.47 11.90 -28.81
N THR A 10 -13.85 10.74 -29.07
CA THR A 10 -13.96 9.58 -28.15
C THR A 10 -12.74 9.36 -27.23
N CYS A 11 -11.65 10.13 -27.36
CA CYS A 11 -10.45 9.94 -26.52
C CYS A 11 -10.42 10.79 -25.23
N ALA A 12 -11.45 11.58 -24.92
CA ALA A 12 -11.39 12.60 -23.87
C ALA A 12 -11.96 12.18 -22.49
N LEU A 13 -12.34 10.91 -22.27
CA LEU A 13 -13.08 10.52 -21.05
C LEU A 13 -12.33 9.65 -20.03
N PHE A 14 -11.03 9.42 -20.20
CA PHE A 14 -10.23 8.85 -19.11
C PHE A 14 -9.54 9.95 -18.31
N SER A 15 -10.31 10.63 -17.46
CA SER A 15 -9.74 11.43 -16.38
C SER A 15 -9.12 10.47 -15.35
N PHE A 16 -7.85 10.08 -15.56
CA PHE A 16 -7.07 9.51 -14.48
C PHE A 16 -6.83 10.63 -13.46
N SER A 17 -7.32 10.46 -12.23
CA SER A 17 -6.94 11.30 -11.11
C SER A 17 -5.43 11.12 -10.89
N ALA A 18 -4.62 11.98 -11.49
CA ALA A 18 -3.19 12.02 -11.24
C ALA A 18 -2.99 12.66 -9.85
N PHE A 19 -2.89 11.82 -8.81
CA PHE A 19 -2.45 12.29 -7.51
C PHE A 19 -0.99 12.73 -7.64
N ALA A 20 -0.69 13.92 -7.10
CA ALA A 20 0.68 14.42 -7.10
C ALA A 20 1.58 13.47 -6.29
N THR A 21 2.61 12.92 -6.92
CA THR A 21 3.61 12.08 -6.25
C THR A 21 4.55 12.94 -5.44
N GLN A 22 4.75 12.56 -4.17
CA GLN A 22 5.55 13.30 -3.21
C GLN A 22 6.73 12.44 -2.74
N PRO A 23 7.92 13.03 -2.55
CA PRO A 23 9.09 12.28 -2.07
C PRO A 23 8.98 11.94 -0.58
N VAL A 24 8.28 12.78 0.19
CA VAL A 24 8.06 12.57 1.62
C VAL A 24 6.61 12.87 1.99
N GLN A 25 6.08 12.15 2.97
CA GLN A 25 4.75 12.39 3.51
C GLN A 25 4.69 12.12 5.02
N LEU A 26 4.08 13.06 5.75
CA LEU A 26 3.59 12.84 7.11
C LEU A 26 2.09 12.53 7.04
N SER A 27 1.69 11.35 7.50
CA SER A 27 0.30 10.91 7.60
C SER A 27 -0.18 10.93 9.05
N LEU A 28 -1.24 11.67 9.29
CA LEU A 28 -1.94 11.80 10.57
C LEU A 28 -3.39 11.34 10.37
N PRO A 29 -4.15 11.12 11.46
CA PRO A 29 -5.56 10.79 11.35
C PRO A 29 -6.29 11.88 10.55
N LYS A 30 -6.84 11.48 9.39
CA LYS A 30 -7.59 12.35 8.46
C LYS A 30 -6.77 13.42 7.74
N LEU A 31 -5.43 13.40 7.82
CA LEU A 31 -4.60 14.43 7.19
C LEU A 31 -3.27 13.86 6.67
N ASN A 32 -2.97 14.11 5.40
CA ASN A 32 -1.67 13.81 4.79
C ASN A 32 -0.98 15.10 4.36
N LEU A 33 0.30 15.23 4.71
CA LEU A 33 1.12 16.41 4.46
C LEU A 33 2.44 16.03 3.78
N PRO A 34 2.65 16.42 2.51
CA PRO A 34 1.62 16.75 1.50
C PRO A 34 0.70 15.55 1.18
N SER A 35 -0.50 15.84 0.68
CA SER A 35 -1.42 14.80 0.21
C SER A 35 -1.00 14.24 -1.15
N GLY A 36 -1.18 12.94 -1.35
CA GLY A 36 -0.90 12.27 -2.62
C GLY A 36 -0.17 10.95 -2.42
N ASN A 37 0.29 10.37 -3.53
CA ASN A 37 1.10 9.16 -3.52
C ASN A 37 2.52 9.47 -3.06
N VAL A 38 3.22 8.45 -2.56
CA VAL A 38 4.59 8.61 -2.06
C VAL A 38 5.54 7.76 -2.88
N GLU A 39 6.59 8.38 -3.39
CA GLU A 39 7.77 7.70 -3.95
C GLU A 39 9.01 8.21 -3.21
N GLY A 40 9.31 7.57 -2.07
CA GLY A 40 10.36 7.98 -1.15
C GLY A 40 10.08 7.47 0.25
N ALA A 41 9.73 8.36 1.20
CA ALA A 41 9.49 7.99 2.58
C ALA A 41 8.18 8.53 3.14
N ARG A 42 7.43 7.69 3.84
CA ARG A 42 6.22 8.06 4.56
C ARG A 42 6.38 7.76 6.03
N VAL A 43 5.95 8.70 6.87
CA VAL A 43 5.82 8.51 8.32
C VAL A 43 4.36 8.69 8.68
N SER A 44 3.77 7.71 9.36
CA SER A 44 2.42 7.76 9.88
C SER A 44 2.40 7.75 11.42
N LEU A 45 1.50 8.53 12.01
CA LEU A 45 1.31 8.59 13.46
C LEU A 45 -0.16 8.28 13.78
N LEU A 46 -0.42 7.29 14.63
CA LEU A 46 -1.74 6.76 15.02
C LEU A 46 -2.56 6.12 13.90
N TYR A 47 -2.79 6.85 12.80
CA TYR A 47 -3.47 6.32 11.62
C TYR A 47 -3.05 7.11 10.40
N GLY A 48 -2.56 6.41 9.37
CA GLY A 48 -2.26 7.01 8.08
C GLY A 48 -2.91 6.21 6.97
N GLN A 49 -3.48 6.89 5.97
CA GLN A 49 -4.02 6.26 4.77
C GLN A 49 -3.44 6.89 3.51
N THR A 50 -2.86 6.09 2.61
CA THR A 50 -2.30 6.57 1.35
C THR A 50 -2.53 5.54 0.25
N ASP A 51 -2.87 5.96 -0.97
CA ASP A 51 -3.17 5.01 -2.04
C ASP A 51 -1.93 4.19 -2.43
N THR A 52 -0.86 4.85 -2.86
CA THR A 52 0.38 4.19 -3.27
C THR A 52 1.57 4.71 -2.49
N VAL A 53 2.37 3.79 -1.95
CA VAL A 53 3.65 4.10 -1.32
C VAL A 53 4.72 3.20 -1.92
N LYS A 54 5.72 3.81 -2.54
CA LYS A 54 6.95 3.14 -3.01
C LYS A 54 8.14 3.69 -2.23
N GLY A 55 8.84 2.81 -1.51
CA GLY A 55 10.02 3.16 -0.71
C GLY A 55 9.84 2.76 0.75
N LEU A 56 10.05 3.70 1.66
CA LEU A 56 10.03 3.48 3.10
C LEU A 56 8.68 3.91 3.68
N ASP A 57 8.02 3.04 4.43
CA ASP A 57 6.85 3.39 5.25
C ASP A 57 7.15 3.12 6.72
N ILE A 58 6.98 4.12 7.57
CA ILE A 58 7.18 4.02 9.01
C ILE A 58 5.87 4.35 9.70
N SER A 59 5.33 3.45 10.51
CA SER A 59 4.22 3.77 11.41
C SER A 59 4.67 3.85 12.87
N ILE A 60 4.12 4.82 13.59
CA ILE A 60 4.37 5.04 15.00
C ILE A 60 3.03 4.96 15.73
N PHE A 61 2.90 3.97 16.62
CA PHE A 61 1.73 3.75 17.48
C PHE A 61 0.39 3.70 16.73
N GLY A 62 0.33 3.01 15.59
CA GLY A 62 -0.81 3.18 14.71
C GLY A 62 -1.02 2.14 13.62
N LEU A 63 -2.05 2.40 12.82
CA LEU A 63 -2.36 1.64 11.62
C LEU A 63 -1.90 2.41 10.38
N SER A 64 -0.97 1.82 9.62
CA SER A 64 -0.61 2.26 8.28
C SER A 64 -1.48 1.51 7.27
N GLU A 65 -2.43 2.20 6.64
CA GLU A 65 -3.28 1.64 5.59
C GLU A 65 -2.80 2.14 4.21
N ILE A 66 -2.48 1.19 3.32
CA ILE A 66 -1.98 1.45 1.97
C ILE A 66 -2.74 0.59 0.98
N ASN A 67 -3.11 1.11 -0.20
CA ASN A 67 -3.70 0.24 -1.22
C ASN A 67 -2.61 -0.60 -1.90
N ASP A 68 -1.59 0.05 -2.43
CA ASP A 68 -0.48 -0.58 -3.14
C ASP A 68 0.87 -0.17 -2.52
N PHE A 69 1.59 -1.14 -1.97
CA PHE A 69 2.85 -0.92 -1.27
C PHE A 69 4.02 -1.60 -1.98
N THR A 70 5.12 -0.88 -2.18
CA THR A 70 6.38 -1.46 -2.67
C THR A 70 7.57 -0.93 -1.89
N GLY A 71 8.25 -1.76 -1.10
CA GLY A 71 9.49 -1.37 -0.42
C GLY A 71 9.66 -1.94 0.98
N LEU A 72 10.05 -1.10 1.94
CA LEU A 72 10.33 -1.49 3.32
C LEU A 72 9.35 -0.81 4.27
N SER A 73 8.63 -1.59 5.08
CA SER A 73 7.73 -1.09 6.12
C SER A 73 8.30 -1.43 7.51
N ILE A 74 8.29 -0.46 8.42
CA ILE A 74 8.76 -0.60 9.80
C ILE A 74 7.75 0.07 10.73
N ASP A 75 7.01 -0.71 11.52
CA ASP A 75 5.99 -0.18 12.41
C ASP A 75 6.36 -0.37 13.89
N PHE A 76 6.56 0.75 14.58
CA PHE A 76 6.81 0.79 16.01
C PHE A 76 5.47 0.73 16.76
N PHE A 77 5.16 -0.44 17.35
CA PHE A 77 3.89 -0.69 18.03
C PHE A 77 2.67 -0.41 17.14
N GLY A 78 2.75 -0.84 15.87
CA GLY A 78 1.73 -0.58 14.87
C GLY A 78 1.39 -1.81 14.01
N ALA A 79 0.38 -1.61 13.17
CA ALA A 79 -0.08 -2.57 12.18
C ALA A 79 0.05 -1.98 10.78
N GLN A 80 0.50 -2.81 9.84
CA GLN A 80 0.46 -2.52 8.42
C GLN A 80 -0.77 -3.20 7.81
N ARG A 81 -1.56 -2.45 7.06
CA ARG A 81 -2.61 -3.00 6.21
C ARG A 81 -2.37 -2.64 4.75
N VAL A 82 -2.23 -3.64 3.90
CA VAL A 82 -2.13 -3.46 2.44
C VAL A 82 -3.34 -4.08 1.76
N LYS A 83 -4.12 -3.25 1.05
CA LYS A 83 -5.42 -3.70 0.52
C LYS A 83 -5.31 -4.48 -0.79
N ASN A 84 -4.38 -4.08 -1.68
CA ASN A 84 -4.27 -4.64 -3.03
C ASN A 84 -2.99 -5.46 -3.20
N ASN A 85 -1.83 -4.80 -3.25
CA ASN A 85 -0.57 -5.48 -3.56
C ASN A 85 0.52 -5.05 -2.57
N PHE A 86 1.01 -6.03 -1.80
CA PHE A 86 2.23 -5.87 -1.01
C PHE A 86 3.41 -6.44 -1.79
N THR A 87 4.47 -5.66 -1.98
CA THR A 87 5.75 -6.15 -2.51
C THR A 87 6.91 -5.60 -1.68
N GLY A 88 7.60 -6.44 -0.93
CA GLY A 88 8.81 -6.02 -0.21
C GLY A 88 8.98 -6.68 1.15
N VAL A 89 9.49 -5.91 2.11
CA VAL A 89 9.76 -6.39 3.46
C VAL A 89 8.97 -5.58 4.48
N SER A 90 8.35 -6.25 5.44
CA SER A 90 7.65 -5.59 6.54
C SER A 90 8.10 -6.09 7.91
N PHE A 91 8.27 -5.15 8.84
CA PHE A 91 8.53 -5.38 10.26
C PHE A 91 7.46 -4.65 11.09
N SER A 92 6.39 -5.35 11.43
CA SER A 92 5.23 -4.76 12.12
C SER A 92 4.65 -5.73 13.15
N PHE A 93 3.86 -5.28 14.12
CA PHE A 93 3.20 -6.23 15.04
C PHE A 93 2.16 -7.08 14.30
N ILE A 94 1.43 -6.44 13.38
CA ILE A 94 0.42 -7.10 12.55
C ILE A 94 0.69 -6.69 11.10
N ASN A 95 0.85 -7.68 10.23
CA ASN A 95 0.87 -7.53 8.78
C ASN A 95 -0.43 -8.07 8.21
N TRP A 96 -1.31 -7.19 7.73
CA TRP A 96 -2.62 -7.54 7.19
C TRP A 96 -2.69 -7.20 5.70
N HIS A 97 -2.62 -8.22 4.85
CA HIS A 97 -2.77 -8.08 3.40
C HIS A 97 -4.12 -8.63 2.94
N ASP A 98 -5.02 -7.75 2.47
CA ASP A 98 -6.38 -8.13 2.05
C ASP A 98 -6.43 -8.88 0.72
N ASN A 99 -5.32 -8.91 -0.02
CA ASN A 99 -5.26 -9.56 -1.32
C ASN A 99 -3.95 -10.34 -1.50
N THR A 100 -2.97 -9.83 -2.26
CA THR A 100 -1.74 -10.55 -2.60
C THR A 100 -0.49 -9.90 -2.00
N GLY A 101 0.48 -10.74 -1.62
CA GLY A 101 1.76 -10.29 -1.08
C GLY A 101 2.95 -11.02 -1.70
N LYS A 102 4.06 -10.31 -1.87
CA LYS A 102 5.34 -10.87 -2.31
C LYS A 102 6.48 -10.31 -1.46
N GLY A 103 7.29 -11.18 -0.87
CA GLY A 103 8.51 -10.80 -0.15
C GLY A 103 8.56 -11.41 1.25
N ALA A 104 8.90 -10.61 2.26
CA ALA A 104 9.09 -11.09 3.63
C ALA A 104 8.30 -10.26 4.65
N THR A 105 7.48 -10.90 5.48
CA THR A 105 6.76 -10.23 6.56
C THR A 105 7.17 -10.82 7.89
N LEU A 106 7.61 -9.95 8.81
CA LEU A 106 7.97 -10.30 10.17
C LEU A 106 7.02 -9.55 11.11
N GLY A 107 6.39 -10.31 12.01
CA GLY A 107 5.44 -9.74 12.95
C GLY A 107 4.86 -10.75 13.91
N PHE A 108 4.02 -10.32 14.85
CA PHE A 108 3.32 -11.26 15.72
C PHE A 108 2.23 -12.00 14.93
N VAL A 109 1.51 -11.27 14.07
CA VAL A 109 0.48 -11.80 13.17
C VAL A 109 0.82 -11.42 11.73
N ASN A 110 0.86 -12.42 10.85
CA ASN A 110 0.93 -12.22 9.41
C ASN A 110 -0.30 -12.87 8.77
N TYR A 111 -1.06 -12.08 8.02
CA TYR A 111 -2.27 -12.52 7.35
C TYR A 111 -2.26 -12.03 5.90
N THR A 112 -2.39 -12.96 4.96
CA THR A 112 -2.63 -12.66 3.55
C THR A 112 -3.86 -13.42 3.08
N LYS A 113 -4.90 -12.70 2.63
CA LYS A 113 -6.17 -13.33 2.27
C LYS A 113 -6.03 -14.33 1.13
N ASN A 114 -5.36 -13.92 0.04
CA ASN A 114 -5.26 -14.70 -1.19
C ASN A 114 -3.87 -15.35 -1.29
N ASN A 115 -3.01 -14.87 -2.17
CA ASN A 115 -1.73 -15.51 -2.46
C ASN A 115 -0.58 -14.73 -1.84
N PHE A 116 0.30 -15.43 -1.11
CA PHE A 116 1.56 -14.89 -0.64
C PHE A 116 2.73 -15.65 -1.29
N THR A 117 3.73 -14.93 -1.78
CA THR A 117 4.97 -15.52 -2.30
C THR A 117 6.16 -15.03 -1.48
N GLY A 118 6.86 -15.95 -0.83
CA GLY A 118 8.01 -15.68 0.03
C GLY A 118 7.79 -16.08 1.48
N LEU A 119 8.36 -15.32 2.42
CA LEU A 119 8.48 -15.70 3.82
C LEU A 119 7.50 -14.93 4.72
N GLN A 120 6.75 -15.65 5.55
CA GLN A 120 6.01 -15.08 6.67
C GLN A 120 6.55 -15.67 7.97
N PHE A 121 6.98 -14.82 8.91
CA PHE A 121 7.50 -15.26 10.19
C PHE A 121 6.82 -14.51 11.34
N GLY A 122 6.29 -15.27 12.29
CA GLY A 122 5.50 -14.72 13.39
C GLY A 122 4.85 -15.77 14.27
N GLY A 123 4.18 -15.32 15.33
CA GLY A 123 3.41 -16.19 16.23
C GLY A 123 2.19 -16.80 15.52
N PHE A 124 1.61 -16.07 14.57
CA PHE A 124 0.56 -16.56 13.68
C PHE A 124 0.86 -16.16 12.24
N ASN A 125 0.72 -17.12 11.31
CA ASN A 125 0.92 -16.90 9.87
C ASN A 125 -0.22 -17.56 9.09
N TYR A 126 -0.86 -16.80 8.20
CA TYR A 126 -1.89 -17.30 7.30
C TYR A 126 -1.69 -16.74 5.89
N ALA A 127 -1.76 -17.60 4.89
CA ALA A 127 -1.95 -17.24 3.50
C ALA A 127 -2.97 -18.19 2.88
N GLY A 128 -3.88 -17.69 2.05
CA GLY A 128 -4.79 -18.56 1.28
C GLY A 128 -4.03 -19.57 0.42
N THR A 129 -3.01 -19.08 -0.29
CA THR A 129 -1.98 -19.91 -0.94
C THR A 129 -0.60 -19.35 -0.58
N LEU A 130 0.34 -20.22 -0.21
CA LEU A 130 1.72 -19.84 0.06
C LEU A 130 2.66 -20.46 -0.98
N ASN A 131 3.42 -19.62 -1.66
CA ASN A 131 4.54 -20.02 -2.53
C ASN A 131 5.84 -19.59 -1.85
N GLY A 132 6.41 -20.48 -1.04
CA GLY A 132 7.64 -20.24 -0.27
C GLY A 132 8.90 -20.22 -1.11
#